data_AF-D3BG14-F1
#
_entry.id   AF-D3BG14-F1
#
_cell.length_a   1.000
_cell.length_b   1.000
_cell.length_c   1.000
_cell.angle_alpha   90.00
_cell.angle_beta   90.00
_cell.angle_gamma   90.00
#
_symmetry.space_group_name_H-M   'P 1'
#
loop_
_entity.id
_entity.type
_entity.pdbx_description
1 polymer ?
#
loop_
_entity_poly.entity_id
_entity_poly.type
_entity_poly.pdbx_seq_one_letter_code
_entity_poly.pdbx_strand_id
1 'polypeptide(L)'
;MDDSILGKRSYHEITSVVEEEQKVDLVQPINVEDIDFSDLNSLINFNRIYNLYYQCLESRNDSLRSQCVKFFVEYHKYKFIHYLDVQGYIKFIVDVFFDPEFNVFNNMSSFNCRAHNPTIQHIYNRIINDKRKRIEIYQKCCYFTKIDRLEYDFNDLYNKLLSKNIDNENTVKHQINLNDREIQLENNSNTGSDSIVINKESKCILQDILLDKIISFSVYQSIFQMVIIYVVQSISKVKTALSNHHPLEVDYESIKYIKYGESTDRINQLFSRVDAFHISSDEYDIHINDGTQRSYISNETFTDNEDLCYRETIESDGYLPHLPAMPNLKSITLNGYFGYGSNYSSFLTSICKSTPSGDGRGIEQFKIDINKDWNYTPDFSNLDFLEPLIRLHSNTLKSIEIKYEYRCHDDDMVILLESLKDLIPTMEQHSYSFILYANYRKLKRVCQEAKDRKVYQYLLNQKIKNNIPNEDVEDYNDYSDYSDDDEDEADNINQ
;
A
#
# COMPACT_ATOMS: atom_id res chain seq x y z
N MET A 1 28.55 -62.44 -65.60
CA MET A 1 27.78 -63.58 -66.14
C MET A 1 26.53 -63.71 -65.30
N ASP A 2 25.44 -63.31 -65.94
CA ASP A 2 24.10 -63.90 -65.92
C ASP A 2 23.26 -63.91 -64.63
N ASP A 3 22.22 -63.07 -64.73
CA ASP A 3 20.79 -63.38 -64.63
C ASP A 3 20.17 -63.95 -63.34
N SER A 4 19.31 -63.09 -62.77
CA SER A 4 17.88 -63.26 -62.47
C SER A 4 17.35 -64.59 -61.92
N ILE A 5 16.47 -64.51 -60.91
CA ILE A 5 15.04 -64.92 -61.01
C ILE A 5 14.30 -64.61 -59.70
N LEU A 6 13.07 -64.11 -59.87
CA LEU A 6 12.04 -63.77 -58.88
C LEU A 6 11.65 -64.91 -57.94
N GLY A 7 11.18 -64.56 -56.73
CA GLY A 7 10.32 -65.46 -55.96
C GLY A 7 9.79 -64.96 -54.60
N LYS A 8 8.58 -64.39 -54.64
CA LYS A 8 7.50 -64.43 -53.60
C LYS A 8 7.50 -63.40 -52.46
N ARG A 9 6.40 -62.63 -52.46
CA ARG A 9 5.86 -61.77 -51.41
C ARG A 9 5.38 -62.61 -50.20
N SER A 10 5.62 -62.10 -49.00
CA SER A 10 4.84 -62.40 -47.79
C SER A 10 4.49 -61.08 -47.13
N TYR A 11 3.20 -60.78 -47.03
CA TYR A 11 2.66 -59.66 -46.27
C TYR A 11 2.65 -60.04 -44.79
N HIS A 12 3.36 -59.27 -43.97
CA HIS A 12 3.10 -59.19 -42.54
C HIS A 12 2.64 -57.78 -42.23
N GLU A 13 1.35 -57.66 -41.91
CA GLU A 13 0.76 -56.52 -41.23
C GLU A 13 1.44 -56.40 -39.86
N ILE A 14 2.27 -55.37 -39.69
CA ILE A 14 2.71 -54.92 -38.39
C ILE A 14 1.75 -53.81 -37.99
N THR A 15 0.77 -54.15 -37.16
CA THR A 15 -0.02 -53.20 -36.39
C THR A 15 0.90 -52.65 -35.29
N SER A 16 1.69 -51.61 -35.60
CA SER A 16 2.40 -50.85 -34.56
C SER A 16 1.40 -49.92 -33.88
N VAL A 17 0.80 -50.41 -32.79
CA VAL A 17 0.20 -49.54 -31.79
C VAL A 17 1.34 -48.67 -31.26
N VAL A 18 1.38 -47.42 -31.69
CA VAL A 18 2.20 -46.39 -31.04
C VAL A 18 1.50 -46.14 -29.71
N GLU A 19 1.96 -46.81 -28.67
CA GLU A 19 1.75 -46.35 -27.29
C GLU A 19 2.45 -45.00 -27.19
N GLU A 20 1.69 -43.92 -27.35
CA GLU A 20 2.10 -42.63 -26.84
C GLU A 20 2.30 -42.81 -25.33
N GLU A 21 3.56 -43.00 -24.92
CA GLU A 21 3.98 -42.83 -23.54
C GLU A 21 3.48 -41.45 -23.11
N GLN A 22 2.37 -41.41 -22.41
CA GLN A 22 1.98 -40.28 -21.60
C GLN A 22 3.15 -40.04 -20.66
N LYS A 23 4.00 -39.06 -21.01
CA LYS A 23 4.84 -38.37 -20.05
C LYS A 23 3.87 -37.85 -19.00
N VAL A 24 3.73 -38.63 -17.94
CA VAL A 24 3.15 -38.15 -16.68
C VAL A 24 4.08 -37.03 -16.29
N ASP A 25 3.67 -35.79 -16.58
CA ASP A 25 4.31 -34.60 -16.05
C ASP A 25 4.29 -34.77 -14.55
N LEU A 26 5.43 -35.23 -14.01
CA LEU A 26 5.65 -35.38 -12.59
C LEU A 26 5.50 -33.99 -12.00
N VAL A 27 4.32 -33.74 -11.43
CA VAL A 27 3.99 -32.52 -10.71
C VAL A 27 5.10 -32.31 -9.70
N GLN A 28 5.96 -31.32 -9.95
CA GLN A 28 7.02 -31.01 -9.01
C GLN A 28 6.35 -30.64 -7.69
N PRO A 29 6.80 -31.23 -6.57
CA PRO A 29 6.24 -30.89 -5.27
C PRO A 29 6.41 -29.39 -5.05
N ILE A 30 5.30 -28.71 -4.71
CA ILE A 30 5.29 -27.30 -4.38
C ILE A 30 6.16 -27.13 -3.13
N ASN A 31 7.29 -26.43 -3.26
CA ASN A 31 8.11 -26.13 -2.10
C ASN A 31 7.46 -24.95 -1.35
N VAL A 32 6.93 -25.24 -0.15
CA VAL A 32 6.34 -24.24 0.76
C VAL A 32 7.34 -23.82 1.84
N GLU A 33 8.58 -24.31 1.78
CA GLU A 33 9.67 -23.86 2.64
C GLU A 33 9.84 -22.33 2.47
N ASP A 34 9.93 -21.61 3.58
CA ASP A 34 10.05 -20.15 3.68
C ASP A 34 8.80 -19.31 3.38
N ILE A 35 7.60 -19.89 3.42
CA ILE A 35 6.33 -19.15 3.37
C ILE A 35 5.68 -19.11 4.76
N ASP A 36 5.32 -17.92 5.22
CA ASP A 36 4.64 -17.71 6.50
C ASP A 36 3.30 -17.01 6.31
N PHE A 37 2.19 -17.75 6.33
CA PHE A 37 0.85 -17.18 6.21
C PHE A 37 0.41 -16.28 7.39
N SER A 38 1.23 -16.17 8.44
CA SER A 38 0.98 -15.25 9.56
C SER A 38 1.70 -13.91 9.44
N ASP A 39 2.73 -13.81 8.59
CA ASP A 39 3.47 -12.58 8.33
C ASP A 39 2.74 -11.70 7.30
N LEU A 40 1.82 -10.88 7.79
CA LEU A 40 1.01 -9.93 7.01
C LEU A 40 1.74 -8.62 6.68
N ASN A 41 3.00 -8.48 7.10
CA ASN A 41 3.75 -7.23 6.98
C ASN A 41 4.86 -7.34 5.93
N SER A 42 5.48 -8.50 5.75
CA SER A 42 6.61 -8.68 4.81
C SER A 42 6.22 -8.64 3.34
N LEU A 43 6.84 -7.71 2.60
CA LEU A 43 6.71 -7.61 1.15
C LEU A 43 7.26 -8.86 0.41
N ILE A 44 8.32 -9.48 0.94
CA ILE A 44 8.90 -10.70 0.37
C ILE A 44 7.95 -11.88 0.53
N ASN A 45 7.44 -12.07 1.73
CA ASN A 45 6.52 -13.15 2.03
C ASN A 45 5.23 -13.01 1.20
N PHE A 46 4.70 -11.78 1.10
CA PHE A 46 3.58 -11.48 0.22
C PHE A 46 3.85 -11.89 -1.24
N ASN A 47 4.99 -11.52 -1.81
CA ASN A 47 5.32 -11.89 -3.19
C ASN A 47 5.48 -13.40 -3.39
N ARG A 48 5.99 -14.12 -2.39
CA ARG A 48 6.05 -15.59 -2.41
C ARG A 48 4.65 -16.19 -2.44
N ILE A 49 3.75 -15.74 -1.56
CA ILE A 49 2.36 -16.23 -1.50
C ILE A 49 1.58 -15.88 -2.78
N TYR A 50 1.82 -14.68 -3.34
CA TYR A 50 1.26 -14.28 -4.61
C TYR A 50 1.67 -15.23 -5.75
N ASN A 51 2.95 -15.58 -5.84
CA ASN A 51 3.44 -16.55 -6.83
C ASN A 51 2.91 -17.97 -6.56
N LEU A 52 2.84 -18.36 -5.29
CA LEU A 52 2.30 -19.65 -4.86
C LEU A 52 0.86 -19.86 -5.34
N TYR A 53 0.02 -18.82 -5.33
CA TYR A 53 -1.35 -18.90 -5.85
C TYR A 53 -1.38 -19.41 -7.30
N TYR A 54 -0.53 -18.86 -8.18
CA TYR A 54 -0.51 -19.26 -9.59
C TYR A 54 0.10 -20.66 -9.79
N GLN A 55 1.10 -21.05 -9.00
CA GLN A 55 1.62 -22.44 -9.00
C GLN A 55 0.54 -23.45 -8.55
N CYS A 56 -0.27 -23.07 -7.56
CA CYS A 56 -1.39 -23.87 -7.08
C CYS A 56 -2.55 -23.91 -8.09
N LEU A 57 -2.66 -22.92 -8.97
CA LEU A 57 -3.63 -22.91 -10.07
C LEU A 57 -3.27 -23.94 -11.13
N GLU A 58 -1.98 -24.09 -11.45
CA GLU A 58 -1.48 -25.10 -12.40
C GLU A 58 -1.59 -26.52 -11.84
N SER A 59 -1.23 -26.72 -10.57
CA SER A 59 -1.27 -28.01 -9.89
C SER A 59 -2.64 -28.42 -9.34
N ARG A 60 -3.66 -27.56 -9.46
CA ARG A 60 -5.02 -27.75 -8.92
C ARG A 60 -5.06 -28.02 -7.41
N ASN A 61 -4.20 -27.34 -6.65
CA ASN A 61 -4.20 -27.41 -5.19
C ASN A 61 -5.12 -26.33 -4.60
N ASP A 62 -6.41 -26.62 -4.56
CA ASP A 62 -7.45 -25.66 -4.20
C ASP A 62 -7.36 -25.21 -2.73
N SER A 63 -6.97 -26.12 -1.84
CA SER A 63 -6.77 -25.81 -0.41
C SER A 63 -5.68 -24.76 -0.20
N LEU A 64 -4.56 -24.89 -0.91
CA LEU A 64 -3.46 -23.93 -0.80
C LEU A 64 -3.79 -22.62 -1.52
N ARG A 65 -4.45 -22.65 -2.68
CA ARG A 65 -4.99 -21.43 -3.32
C ARG A 65 -5.93 -20.66 -2.39
N SER A 66 -6.82 -21.37 -1.72
CA SER A 66 -7.76 -20.81 -0.73
C SER A 66 -7.01 -20.06 0.38
N GLN A 67 -5.89 -20.60 0.86
CA GLN A 67 -5.04 -19.93 1.86
C GLN A 67 -4.34 -18.70 1.29
N CYS A 68 -3.83 -18.76 0.06
CA CYS A 68 -3.25 -17.60 -0.62
C CYS A 68 -4.25 -16.45 -0.78
N VAL A 69 -5.49 -16.76 -1.16
CA VAL A 69 -6.55 -15.74 -1.30
C VAL A 69 -6.90 -15.14 0.06
N LYS A 70 -7.09 -15.97 1.10
CA LYS A 70 -7.33 -15.48 2.46
C LYS A 70 -6.21 -14.56 2.94
N PHE A 71 -4.96 -14.96 2.75
CA PHE A 71 -3.80 -14.13 3.08
C PHE A 71 -3.78 -12.82 2.30
N PHE A 72 -4.05 -12.85 0.99
CA PHE A 72 -4.09 -11.64 0.16
C PHE A 72 -5.12 -10.64 0.71
N VAL A 73 -6.30 -11.11 1.13
CA VAL A 73 -7.34 -10.27 1.73
C VAL A 73 -6.86 -9.65 3.05
N GLU A 74 -6.32 -10.44 3.96
CA GLU A 74 -5.83 -9.95 5.26
C GLU A 74 -4.63 -9.00 5.10
N TYR A 75 -3.68 -9.31 4.21
CA TYR A 75 -2.51 -8.48 3.93
C TYR A 75 -2.91 -7.09 3.45
N HIS A 76 -3.93 -6.98 2.58
CA HIS A 76 -4.38 -5.69 2.05
C HIS A 76 -5.38 -4.96 2.95
N LYS A 77 -5.82 -5.59 4.05
CA LYS A 77 -6.88 -5.05 4.91
C LYS A 77 -6.61 -3.61 5.35
N TYR A 78 -5.36 -3.26 5.62
CA TYR A 78 -4.92 -1.96 6.13
C TYR A 78 -4.11 -1.13 5.13
N LYS A 79 -3.89 -1.60 3.89
CA LYS A 79 -2.96 -0.96 2.95
C LYS A 79 -3.69 -0.12 1.91
N PHE A 80 -3.11 1.03 1.54
CA PHE A 80 -3.65 1.93 0.52
C PHE A 80 -2.85 1.91 -0.77
N ILE A 81 -3.47 2.39 -1.86
CA ILE A 81 -2.94 2.33 -3.22
C ILE A 81 -1.56 2.97 -3.43
N HIS A 82 -1.16 3.89 -2.55
CA HIS A 82 0.14 4.55 -2.61
C HIS A 82 1.29 3.69 -2.08
N TYR A 83 1.00 2.51 -1.51
CA TYR A 83 1.99 1.53 -1.06
C TYR A 83 1.86 0.16 -1.76
N LEU A 84 1.06 0.05 -2.83
CA LEU A 84 0.72 -1.24 -3.46
C LEU A 84 0.90 -1.21 -4.97
N ASP A 85 1.27 -2.34 -5.57
CA ASP A 85 1.20 -2.53 -7.02
C ASP A 85 -0.27 -2.64 -7.45
N VAL A 86 -0.84 -1.49 -7.83
CA VAL A 86 -2.24 -1.41 -8.28
C VAL A 86 -2.52 -2.37 -9.45
N GLN A 87 -1.57 -2.60 -10.36
CA GLN A 87 -1.81 -3.49 -11.50
C GLN A 87 -1.81 -4.96 -11.09
N GLY A 88 -0.88 -5.35 -10.22
CA GLY A 88 -0.83 -6.68 -9.62
C GLY A 88 -2.06 -6.98 -8.77
N TYR A 89 -2.48 -6.02 -7.95
CA TYR A 89 -3.69 -6.07 -7.14
C TYR A 89 -4.94 -6.31 -7.98
N ILE A 90 -5.16 -5.49 -9.03
CA ILE A 90 -6.28 -5.63 -9.96
C ILE A 90 -6.24 -6.98 -10.67
N LYS A 91 -5.06 -7.40 -11.15
CA LYS A 91 -4.89 -8.69 -11.82
C LYS A 91 -5.31 -9.85 -10.92
N PHE A 92 -4.83 -9.86 -9.68
CA PHE A 92 -5.14 -10.94 -8.72
C PHE A 92 -6.63 -11.04 -8.45
N ILE A 93 -7.31 -9.93 -8.18
CA ILE A 93 -8.76 -9.91 -7.92
C ILE A 93 -9.54 -10.47 -9.12
N VAL A 94 -9.20 -10.02 -10.34
CA VAL A 94 -9.84 -10.51 -11.58
C VAL A 94 -9.57 -12.01 -11.76
N ASP A 95 -8.36 -12.48 -11.46
CA ASP A 95 -8.04 -13.90 -11.60
C ASP A 95 -8.72 -14.77 -10.54
N VAL A 96 -8.85 -14.31 -9.30
CA VAL A 96 -9.61 -15.01 -8.25
C VAL A 96 -11.10 -15.03 -8.56
N PHE A 97 -11.63 -13.96 -9.15
CA PHE A 97 -13.01 -13.92 -9.63
C PHE A 97 -13.31 -15.07 -10.63
N PHE A 98 -12.35 -15.38 -11.49
CA PHE A 98 -12.44 -16.49 -12.45
C PHE A 98 -11.81 -17.80 -11.96
N ASP A 99 -11.42 -17.92 -10.69
CA ASP A 99 -10.77 -19.12 -10.13
C ASP A 99 -11.69 -20.35 -10.16
N PRO A 100 -11.28 -21.49 -10.78
CA PRO A 100 -12.14 -22.65 -11.03
C PRO A 100 -12.94 -23.16 -9.81
N GLU A 101 -12.43 -22.95 -8.59
CA GLU A 101 -13.10 -23.39 -7.37
C GLU A 101 -13.87 -22.28 -6.66
N PHE A 102 -15.14 -22.57 -6.39
CA PHE A 102 -16.02 -21.64 -5.68
C PHE A 102 -15.53 -21.31 -4.26
N ASN A 103 -14.94 -22.30 -3.56
CA ASN A 103 -14.42 -22.09 -2.21
C ASN A 103 -13.25 -21.12 -2.19
N VAL A 104 -12.40 -21.12 -3.22
CA VAL A 104 -11.28 -20.18 -3.34
C VAL A 104 -11.83 -18.76 -3.51
N PHE A 105 -12.78 -18.58 -4.44
CA PHE A 105 -13.48 -17.31 -4.62
C PHE A 105 -14.17 -16.82 -3.34
N ASN A 106 -14.81 -17.71 -2.59
CA ASN A 106 -15.53 -17.34 -1.36
C ASN A 106 -14.63 -16.70 -0.28
N ASN A 107 -13.31 -16.91 -0.31
CA ASN A 107 -12.40 -16.20 0.60
C ASN A 107 -12.25 -14.72 0.25
N MET A 108 -12.67 -14.28 -0.94
CA MET A 108 -12.80 -12.86 -1.27
C MET A 108 -14.04 -12.22 -0.65
N SER A 109 -14.93 -12.96 0.03
CA SER A 109 -16.15 -12.39 0.61
C SER A 109 -15.88 -11.37 1.72
N SER A 110 -14.77 -11.52 2.46
CA SER A 110 -14.30 -10.54 3.45
C SER A 110 -13.44 -9.43 2.86
N PHE A 111 -13.18 -9.48 1.54
CA PHE A 111 -12.36 -8.48 0.88
C PHE A 111 -13.10 -7.15 0.78
N ASN A 112 -12.55 -6.14 1.44
CA ASN A 112 -12.97 -4.78 1.23
C ASN A 112 -11.99 -4.10 0.26
N CYS A 113 -12.41 -3.97 -1.01
CA CYS A 113 -11.69 -3.11 -1.94
C CYS A 113 -11.93 -1.67 -1.48
N ARG A 114 -10.98 -1.12 -0.70
CA ARG A 114 -11.01 0.30 -0.29
C ARG A 114 -11.31 1.17 -1.51
N ALA A 115 -12.14 2.18 -1.31
CA ALA A 115 -12.98 2.75 -2.36
C ALA A 115 -12.24 3.62 -3.39
N HIS A 116 -11.05 3.26 -3.86
CA HIS A 116 -10.41 4.02 -4.93
C HIS A 116 -11.14 3.79 -6.27
N ASN A 117 -11.95 4.77 -6.67
CA ASN A 117 -12.87 4.71 -7.81
C ASN A 117 -12.18 4.21 -9.10
N PRO A 118 -10.99 4.73 -9.49
CA PRO A 118 -10.31 4.26 -10.70
C PRO A 118 -9.89 2.78 -10.63
N THR A 119 -9.46 2.30 -9.46
CA THR A 119 -9.07 0.88 -9.28
C THR A 119 -10.28 -0.01 -9.43
N ILE A 120 -11.39 0.33 -8.78
CA ILE A 120 -12.64 -0.43 -8.83
C ILE A 120 -13.20 -0.46 -10.25
N GLN A 121 -13.26 0.69 -10.92
CA GLN A 121 -13.71 0.79 -12.31
C GLN A 121 -12.84 -0.08 -13.24
N HIS A 122 -11.53 -0.14 -13.01
CA HIS A 122 -10.63 -0.97 -13.80
C HIS A 122 -10.83 -2.48 -13.53
N ILE A 123 -11.05 -2.90 -12.29
CA ILE A 123 -11.43 -4.28 -11.95
C ILE A 123 -12.72 -4.66 -12.68
N TYR A 124 -13.75 -3.83 -12.56
CA TYR A 124 -15.03 -4.04 -13.22
C TYR A 124 -14.89 -4.18 -14.73
N ASN A 125 -14.22 -3.23 -15.38
CA ASN A 125 -14.00 -3.25 -16.82
C ASN A 125 -13.24 -4.49 -17.29
N ARG A 126 -12.30 -5.02 -16.50
CA ARG A 126 -11.62 -6.27 -16.83
C ARG A 126 -12.55 -7.47 -16.71
N ILE A 127 -13.38 -7.54 -15.66
CA ILE A 127 -14.33 -8.65 -15.46
C ILE A 127 -15.36 -8.72 -16.59
N ILE A 128 -16.01 -7.61 -16.95
CA ILE A 128 -17.07 -7.61 -17.98
C ILE A 128 -16.55 -7.93 -19.38
N ASN A 129 -15.30 -7.59 -19.66
CA ASN A 129 -14.66 -7.80 -20.95
C ASN A 129 -13.82 -9.10 -20.98
N ASP A 130 -13.77 -9.85 -19.87
CA ASP A 130 -13.00 -11.09 -19.80
C ASP A 130 -13.65 -12.17 -20.69
N LYS A 131 -12.81 -12.92 -21.42
CA LYS A 131 -13.28 -13.99 -22.30
C LYS A 131 -13.70 -15.24 -21.53
N ARG A 132 -13.25 -15.40 -20.27
CA ARG A 132 -13.62 -16.50 -19.38
C ARG A 132 -15.08 -16.36 -18.95
N LYS A 133 -16.01 -16.79 -19.79
CA LYS A 133 -17.45 -16.74 -19.48
C LYS A 133 -17.77 -17.65 -18.31
N ARG A 134 -18.24 -17.09 -17.19
CA ARG A 134 -18.55 -17.85 -15.96
C ARG A 134 -20.00 -17.73 -15.52
N ILE A 135 -20.90 -17.83 -16.49
CA ILE A 135 -22.36 -17.66 -16.35
C ILE A 135 -22.93 -18.50 -15.18
N GLU A 136 -22.41 -19.71 -14.95
CA GLU A 136 -22.89 -20.60 -13.89
C GLU A 136 -22.60 -20.10 -12.45
N ILE A 137 -21.50 -19.38 -12.23
CA ILE A 137 -21.20 -18.81 -10.91
C ILE A 137 -22.05 -17.59 -10.65
N TYR A 138 -22.28 -16.76 -11.66
CA TYR A 138 -23.27 -15.68 -11.54
C TYR A 138 -24.65 -16.23 -11.17
N GLN A 139 -25.03 -17.39 -11.72
CA GLN A 139 -26.29 -18.04 -11.37
C GLN A 139 -26.30 -18.61 -9.93
N LYS A 140 -25.20 -19.20 -9.45
CA LYS A 140 -25.10 -19.76 -8.08
C LYS A 140 -24.90 -18.70 -6.98
N CYS A 141 -24.11 -17.65 -7.22
CA CYS A 141 -23.97 -16.52 -6.29
C CYS A 141 -25.28 -15.74 -6.14
N CYS A 142 -26.12 -15.72 -7.17
CA CYS A 142 -27.41 -15.03 -7.18
C CYS A 142 -28.57 -15.86 -6.59
N TYR A 143 -28.31 -16.97 -5.89
CA TYR A 143 -29.33 -17.73 -5.13
C TYR A 143 -29.72 -17.06 -3.78
N PHE A 144 -29.79 -15.73 -3.73
CA PHE A 144 -30.44 -15.00 -2.63
C PHE A 144 -31.95 -14.94 -2.90
N THR A 145 -32.65 -16.03 -2.56
CA THR A 145 -34.07 -16.26 -2.87
C THR A 145 -35.07 -15.46 -2.02
N LYS A 146 -34.67 -14.39 -1.32
CA LYS A 146 -35.61 -13.56 -0.54
C LYS A 146 -35.15 -12.10 -0.44
N ILE A 147 -35.24 -11.35 -1.53
CA ILE A 147 -35.48 -9.91 -1.45
C ILE A 147 -36.60 -9.62 -2.43
N ASP A 148 -37.84 -9.75 -1.95
CA ASP A 148 -39.01 -9.26 -2.67
C ASP A 148 -38.97 -7.73 -2.66
N ARG A 149 -38.83 -7.15 -3.86
CA ARG A 149 -39.20 -5.76 -4.20
C ARG A 149 -38.49 -4.64 -3.44
N LEU A 150 -37.31 -4.29 -3.91
CA LEU A 150 -36.92 -2.88 -4.05
C LEU A 150 -36.87 -2.61 -5.55
N GLU A 151 -37.91 -1.97 -6.09
CA GLU A 151 -37.91 -1.47 -7.47
C GLU A 151 -36.89 -0.33 -7.55
N TYR A 152 -35.71 -0.64 -8.09
CA TYR A 152 -34.75 0.37 -8.49
C TYR A 152 -35.13 0.89 -9.88
N ASP A 153 -35.48 2.17 -9.99
CA ASP A 153 -35.87 2.77 -11.27
C ASP A 153 -34.63 3.12 -12.10
N PHE A 154 -34.22 2.16 -12.93
CA PHE A 154 -33.13 2.31 -13.89
C PHE A 154 -33.32 3.53 -14.81
N ASN A 155 -34.56 3.97 -15.06
CA ASN A 155 -34.82 5.16 -15.87
C ASN A 155 -34.54 6.46 -15.11
N ASP A 156 -34.73 6.52 -13.79
CA ASP A 156 -34.40 7.69 -12.97
C ASP A 156 -32.88 7.94 -12.96
N LEU A 157 -32.07 6.89 -12.84
CA LEU A 157 -30.62 6.98 -12.93
C LEU A 157 -30.17 7.41 -14.34
N TYR A 158 -30.72 6.80 -15.39
CA TYR A 158 -30.41 7.16 -16.78
C TYR A 158 -30.79 8.61 -17.11
N ASN A 159 -31.93 9.09 -16.62
CA ASN A 159 -32.38 10.47 -16.82
C ASN A 159 -31.54 11.47 -16.01
N LYS A 160 -31.12 11.14 -14.78
CA LYS A 160 -30.18 11.95 -13.99
C LYS A 160 -28.81 12.08 -14.66
N LEU A 161 -28.37 11.04 -15.37
CA LEU A 161 -27.13 11.01 -16.17
C LEU A 161 -27.22 11.87 -17.44
N LEU A 162 -28.38 11.87 -18.11
CA LEU A 162 -28.65 12.74 -19.24
C LEU A 162 -28.76 14.21 -18.80
N SER A 163 -29.42 14.50 -17.67
CA SER A 163 -29.61 15.88 -17.21
C SER A 163 -28.32 16.58 -16.74
N LYS A 164 -27.31 15.83 -16.26
CA LYS A 164 -26.02 16.39 -15.79
C LYS A 164 -24.99 16.63 -16.91
N ASN A 165 -25.17 16.04 -18.10
CA ASN A 165 -24.25 16.21 -19.23
C ASN A 165 -24.65 17.34 -20.19
N ILE A 166 -25.83 17.95 -20.01
CA ILE A 166 -26.34 19.01 -20.89
C ILE A 166 -25.59 20.34 -20.67
N ASP A 167 -24.96 20.56 -19.52
CA ASP A 167 -24.21 21.80 -19.26
C ASP A 167 -22.85 21.89 -19.97
N ASN A 168 -22.41 20.84 -20.67
CA ASN A 168 -21.11 20.80 -21.36
C ASN A 168 -21.22 20.63 -22.89
N GLU A 169 -22.42 20.77 -23.46
CA GLU A 169 -22.70 20.45 -24.87
C GLU A 169 -22.16 21.48 -25.90
N ASN A 170 -21.64 22.63 -25.43
CA ASN A 170 -21.16 23.69 -26.35
C ASN A 170 -19.74 23.45 -26.89
N THR A 171 -18.96 22.52 -26.33
CA THR A 171 -17.55 22.33 -26.73
C THR A 171 -17.34 21.17 -27.72
N VAL A 172 -18.29 20.22 -27.82
CA VAL A 172 -18.15 19.01 -28.65
C VAL A 172 -18.73 19.17 -30.06
N LYS A 173 -19.72 20.06 -30.26
CA LYS A 173 -20.33 20.31 -31.58
C LYS A 173 -19.37 20.87 -32.63
N HIS A 174 -18.19 21.37 -32.24
CA HIS A 174 -17.23 21.92 -33.19
C HIS A 174 -16.26 20.90 -33.80
N GLN A 175 -16.19 19.66 -33.29
CA GLN A 175 -15.24 18.64 -33.77
C GLN A 175 -15.84 17.51 -34.61
N ILE A 176 -17.17 17.35 -34.63
CA ILE A 176 -17.82 16.25 -35.37
C ILE A 176 -18.18 16.64 -36.82
N ASN A 177 -18.15 17.93 -37.18
CA ASN A 177 -18.62 18.43 -38.48
C ASN A 177 -17.61 18.31 -39.64
N LEU A 178 -16.59 17.45 -39.54
CA LEU A 178 -15.55 17.32 -40.58
C LEU A 178 -15.46 15.95 -41.28
N ASN A 179 -16.26 14.94 -40.90
CA ASN A 179 -16.02 13.59 -41.43
C ASN A 179 -17.17 12.84 -42.12
N ASP A 180 -18.38 13.38 -42.23
CA ASP A 180 -19.46 12.65 -42.91
C ASP A 180 -19.92 13.34 -44.20
N ARG A 181 -19.24 13.00 -45.29
CA ARG A 181 -19.81 13.04 -46.64
C ARG A 181 -19.85 11.63 -47.22
N GLU A 182 -21.07 11.20 -47.49
CA GLU A 182 -21.51 10.23 -48.51
C GLU A 182 -21.10 8.76 -48.31
N ILE A 183 -22.10 7.91 -48.07
CA ILE A 183 -22.61 6.96 -49.07
C ILE A 183 -24.06 6.59 -48.71
N GLN A 184 -24.91 6.60 -49.73
CA GLN A 184 -26.36 6.55 -49.67
C GLN A 184 -26.92 5.14 -49.54
N LEU A 185 -28.14 5.11 -49.01
CA LEU A 185 -29.13 4.04 -49.02
C LEU A 185 -29.38 3.43 -50.41
N GLU A 186 -29.67 2.12 -50.42
CA GLU A 186 -30.70 1.57 -51.32
C GLU A 186 -31.50 0.47 -50.60
N ASN A 187 -32.82 0.61 -50.68
CA ASN A 187 -33.86 -0.19 -50.02
C ASN A 187 -34.35 -1.37 -50.88
N ASN A 188 -35.15 -2.23 -50.23
CA ASN A 188 -36.18 -3.18 -50.73
C ASN A 188 -35.76 -4.67 -50.69
N SER A 189 -36.63 -5.64 -50.40
CA SER A 189 -37.96 -5.73 -49.78
C SER A 189 -38.31 -7.23 -49.59
N ASN A 190 -39.27 -7.50 -48.70
CA ASN A 190 -40.26 -8.60 -48.72
C ASN A 190 -39.96 -10.06 -48.28
N THR A 191 -40.72 -10.42 -47.22
CA THR A 191 -41.58 -11.61 -46.98
C THR A 191 -41.00 -13.02 -47.00
N GLY A 192 -41.11 -13.69 -45.86
CA GLY A 192 -41.01 -15.14 -45.73
C GLY A 192 -41.26 -15.61 -44.30
N SER A 193 -42.50 -16.02 -44.03
CA SER A 193 -42.92 -16.73 -42.82
C SER A 193 -42.13 -18.03 -42.69
N ASP A 194 -41.41 -18.22 -41.59
CA ASP A 194 -41.28 -19.53 -40.95
C ASP A 194 -40.97 -19.36 -39.46
N SER A 195 -41.71 -20.10 -38.65
CA SER A 195 -41.64 -20.12 -37.19
C SER A 195 -40.29 -20.68 -36.73
N ILE A 196 -39.34 -19.78 -36.50
CA ILE A 196 -38.14 -20.09 -35.75
C ILE A 196 -38.51 -19.98 -34.27
N VAL A 197 -38.39 -21.10 -33.56
CA VAL A 197 -38.31 -21.14 -32.11
C VAL A 197 -37.09 -20.30 -31.72
N ILE A 198 -37.33 -19.00 -31.48
CA ILE A 198 -36.36 -18.12 -30.84
C ILE A 198 -36.27 -18.63 -29.42
N ASN A 199 -35.21 -19.39 -29.18
CA ASN A 199 -34.72 -19.70 -27.86
C ASN A 199 -34.69 -18.36 -27.11
N LYS A 200 -35.54 -18.22 -26.07
CA LYS A 200 -35.58 -17.02 -25.24
C LYS A 200 -34.16 -16.82 -24.72
N GLU A 201 -33.42 -15.94 -25.39
CA GLU A 201 -32.18 -15.38 -24.88
C GLU A 201 -32.53 -14.85 -23.50
N SER A 202 -32.05 -15.59 -22.51
CA SER A 202 -32.23 -15.23 -21.12
C SER A 202 -31.41 -13.96 -20.93
N LYS A 203 -32.06 -12.81 -21.11
CA LYS A 203 -31.57 -11.52 -20.66
C LYS A 203 -31.45 -11.63 -19.14
N CYS A 204 -30.28 -12.06 -18.66
CA CYS A 204 -29.94 -11.98 -17.26
C CYS A 204 -29.83 -10.49 -16.91
N ILE A 205 -30.82 -10.00 -16.17
CA ILE A 205 -30.77 -8.73 -15.47
C ILE A 205 -29.97 -9.01 -14.19
N LEU A 206 -28.80 -8.37 -14.08
CA LEU A 206 -27.95 -8.40 -12.89
C LEU A 206 -28.71 -7.67 -11.76
N GLN A 207 -28.89 -8.29 -10.58
CA GLN A 207 -29.75 -7.76 -9.50
C GLN A 207 -29.23 -6.46 -8.88
N ASP A 208 -30.15 -5.55 -8.56
CA ASP A 208 -30.00 -4.17 -8.07
C ASP A 208 -29.12 -3.94 -6.84
N ILE A 209 -28.66 -4.95 -6.08
CA ILE A 209 -27.74 -4.77 -4.93
C ILE A 209 -26.28 -5.09 -5.31
N LEU A 210 -26.07 -6.12 -6.11
CA LEU A 210 -24.79 -6.34 -6.77
C LEU A 210 -24.61 -5.24 -7.81
N LEU A 211 -25.68 -4.92 -8.54
CA LEU A 211 -25.79 -3.82 -9.46
C LEU A 211 -25.78 -2.47 -8.73
N ASP A 212 -26.35 -2.22 -7.55
CA ASP A 212 -26.15 -0.93 -6.83
C ASP A 212 -24.71 -0.79 -6.41
N LYS A 213 -24.09 -1.87 -5.90
CA LYS A 213 -22.66 -1.88 -5.60
C LYS A 213 -21.83 -1.71 -6.87
N ILE A 214 -22.24 -2.27 -8.01
CA ILE A 214 -21.52 -2.28 -9.30
C ILE A 214 -21.87 -1.07 -10.22
N ILE A 215 -23.00 -0.40 -10.03
CA ILE A 215 -23.52 0.74 -10.81
C ILE A 215 -23.28 2.05 -10.09
N SER A 216 -23.20 2.08 -8.75
CA SER A 216 -22.48 3.16 -8.07
C SER A 216 -21.05 3.30 -8.62
N PHE A 217 -20.48 2.23 -9.19
CA PHE A 217 -19.17 2.20 -9.85
C PHE A 217 -19.15 2.65 -11.33
N SER A 218 -20.28 3.00 -11.95
CA SER A 218 -20.34 3.27 -13.41
C SER A 218 -20.46 4.75 -13.81
N VAL A 219 -20.36 5.68 -12.86
CA VAL A 219 -20.50 7.11 -13.12
C VAL A 219 -19.28 7.88 -12.59
N TYR A 220 -18.21 7.94 -13.36
CA TYR A 220 -17.34 9.13 -13.51
C TYR A 220 -16.27 8.82 -14.56
N GLN A 221 -16.45 9.35 -15.77
CA GLN A 221 -15.52 9.14 -16.88
C GLN A 221 -15.13 10.47 -17.50
N SER A 222 -14.11 11.13 -16.93
CA SER A 222 -13.41 12.25 -17.60
C SER A 222 -11.97 12.56 -17.13
N ILE A 223 -11.29 11.74 -16.31
CA ILE A 223 -9.94 12.06 -15.78
C ILE A 223 -8.81 11.15 -16.32
N PHE A 224 -9.11 10.28 -17.29
CA PHE A 224 -8.20 9.21 -17.73
C PHE A 224 -6.92 9.65 -18.47
N GLN A 225 -6.76 10.92 -18.85
CA GLN A 225 -5.57 11.39 -19.58
C GLN A 225 -4.43 11.93 -18.70
N MET A 226 -4.67 12.34 -17.44
CA MET A 226 -3.59 12.86 -16.59
C MET A 226 -2.74 11.78 -15.91
N VAL A 227 -3.32 10.62 -15.59
CA VAL A 227 -2.62 9.54 -14.87
C VAL A 227 -1.55 8.85 -15.75
N ILE A 228 -1.78 8.74 -17.06
CA ILE A 228 -0.85 8.08 -17.98
C ILE A 228 0.47 8.88 -18.10
N ILE A 229 0.43 10.21 -18.05
CA ILE A 229 1.63 11.05 -18.14
C ILE A 229 2.48 10.94 -16.86
N TYR A 230 1.84 10.86 -15.69
CA TYR A 230 2.55 10.74 -14.40
C TYR A 230 3.21 9.35 -14.24
N VAL A 231 2.52 8.28 -14.65
CA VAL A 231 3.05 6.90 -14.58
C VAL A 231 4.26 6.70 -15.50
N VAL A 232 4.25 7.29 -16.70
CA VAL A 232 5.38 7.17 -17.64
C VAL A 232 6.64 7.90 -17.12
N GLN A 233 6.49 9.03 -16.42
CA GLN A 233 7.62 9.74 -15.81
C GLN A 233 8.23 8.98 -14.61
N SER A 234 7.41 8.35 -13.76
CA SER A 234 7.90 7.57 -12.61
C SER A 234 8.62 6.29 -13.02
N ILE A 235 8.11 5.58 -14.05
CA ILE A 235 8.77 4.36 -14.57
C ILE A 235 10.14 4.69 -15.17
N SER A 236 10.30 5.87 -15.79
CA SER A 236 11.58 6.32 -16.36
C SER A 236 12.66 6.47 -15.28
N LYS A 237 12.31 7.03 -14.10
CA LYS A 237 13.24 7.24 -12.97
C LYS A 237 13.71 5.91 -12.35
N VAL A 238 12.82 4.96 -12.14
CA VAL A 238 13.19 3.63 -11.60
C VAL A 238 14.03 2.84 -12.60
N LYS A 239 13.69 2.90 -13.90
CA LYS A 239 14.40 2.16 -14.94
C LYS A 239 15.81 2.69 -15.23
N THR A 240 16.04 4.00 -15.07
CA THR A 240 17.39 4.59 -15.19
C THR A 240 18.26 4.34 -13.96
N ALA A 241 17.67 4.19 -12.77
CA ALA A 241 18.42 3.81 -11.55
C ALA A 241 18.91 2.34 -11.60
N LEU A 242 18.17 1.46 -12.26
CA LEU A 242 18.52 0.04 -12.36
C LEU A 242 19.77 -0.25 -13.20
N SER A 243 20.14 0.62 -14.15
CA SER A 243 21.23 0.35 -15.12
C SER A 243 22.64 0.76 -14.67
N ASN A 244 22.80 1.53 -13.58
CA ASN A 244 24.11 2.03 -13.16
C ASN A 244 24.51 1.52 -11.76
N HIS A 245 25.79 1.24 -11.56
CA HIS A 245 26.41 0.76 -10.30
C HIS A 245 26.43 1.84 -9.18
N HIS A 246 25.52 2.81 -9.21
CA HIS A 246 25.49 3.87 -8.21
C HIS A 246 24.68 3.45 -6.97
N PRO A 247 25.07 3.98 -5.78
CA PRO A 247 24.16 4.27 -4.68
C PRO A 247 22.71 4.40 -5.10
N LEU A 248 21.84 3.56 -4.54
CA LEU A 248 20.41 3.64 -4.80
C LEU A 248 19.74 4.36 -3.64
N GLU A 249 19.27 5.57 -3.92
CA GLU A 249 18.34 6.28 -3.06
C GLU A 249 16.92 5.76 -3.30
N VAL A 250 16.24 5.29 -2.25
CA VAL A 250 14.88 4.78 -2.31
C VAL A 250 13.96 5.62 -1.44
N ASP A 251 12.96 6.20 -2.08
CA ASP A 251 11.78 6.75 -1.41
C ASP A 251 10.79 5.62 -1.09
N TYR A 252 10.26 5.57 0.12
CA TYR A 252 9.33 4.52 0.56
C TYR A 252 8.09 4.42 -0.33
N GLU A 253 7.53 5.54 -0.82
CA GLU A 253 6.37 5.48 -1.72
C GLU A 253 6.68 4.82 -3.06
N SER A 254 7.95 4.63 -3.41
CA SER A 254 8.35 3.93 -4.63
C SER A 254 8.11 2.42 -4.59
N ILE A 255 7.82 1.83 -3.42
CA ILE A 255 7.56 0.39 -3.29
C ILE A 255 6.33 -0.05 -4.09
N LYS A 256 5.39 0.87 -4.37
CA LYS A 256 4.22 0.62 -5.24
C LYS A 256 4.60 0.22 -6.67
N TYR A 257 5.85 0.45 -7.09
CA TYR A 257 6.35 0.07 -8.40
C TYR A 257 7.01 -1.32 -8.42
N ILE A 258 7.18 -1.97 -7.28
CA ILE A 258 7.63 -3.36 -7.19
C ILE A 258 6.45 -4.24 -7.59
N LYS A 259 6.59 -4.97 -8.69
CA LYS A 259 5.46 -5.68 -9.26
C LYS A 259 5.13 -6.91 -8.46
N TYR A 260 3.85 -7.19 -8.27
CA TYR A 260 3.43 -8.44 -7.67
C TYR A 260 3.81 -9.62 -8.56
N GLY A 261 4.41 -10.62 -7.93
CA GLY A 261 4.96 -11.79 -8.60
C GLY A 261 6.37 -11.61 -9.13
N GLU A 262 7.02 -10.47 -8.86
CA GLU A 262 8.46 -10.32 -9.05
C GLU A 262 9.20 -11.33 -8.16
N SER A 263 10.29 -11.91 -8.66
CA SER A 263 11.01 -12.95 -7.91
C SER A 263 11.63 -12.36 -6.65
N THR A 264 11.62 -13.14 -5.56
CA THR A 264 12.27 -12.77 -4.30
C THR A 264 13.73 -12.36 -4.50
N ASP A 265 14.46 -13.05 -5.38
CA ASP A 265 15.85 -12.71 -5.70
C ASP A 265 16.00 -11.32 -6.30
N ARG A 266 15.08 -10.93 -7.19
CA ARG A 266 15.10 -9.62 -7.83
C ARG A 266 14.74 -8.50 -6.86
N ILE A 267 13.77 -8.73 -5.98
CA ILE A 267 13.42 -7.78 -4.92
C ILE A 267 14.61 -7.65 -3.95
N ASN A 268 15.21 -8.75 -3.50
CA ASN A 268 16.40 -8.72 -2.65
C ASN A 268 17.57 -8.03 -3.34
N GLN A 269 17.78 -8.25 -4.64
CA GLN A 269 18.81 -7.57 -5.41
C GLN A 269 18.58 -6.05 -5.44
N LEU A 270 17.33 -5.61 -5.61
CA LEU A 270 16.96 -4.19 -5.55
C LEU A 270 17.33 -3.58 -4.19
N PHE A 271 16.87 -4.17 -3.10
CA PHE A 271 17.10 -3.65 -1.74
C PHE A 271 18.55 -3.80 -1.28
N SER A 272 19.29 -4.77 -1.83
CA SER A 272 20.72 -4.92 -1.57
C SER A 272 21.55 -3.73 -2.04
N ARG A 273 21.05 -2.93 -2.98
CA ARG A 273 21.76 -1.77 -3.53
C ARG A 273 21.44 -0.46 -2.82
N VAL A 274 20.44 -0.48 -1.93
CA VAL A 274 19.97 0.72 -1.23
C VAL A 274 21.01 1.16 -0.23
N ASP A 275 21.44 2.41 -0.34
CA ASP A 275 22.35 3.05 0.61
C ASP A 275 21.76 4.30 1.27
N ALA A 276 20.75 4.92 0.66
CA ALA A 276 19.95 5.98 1.25
C ALA A 276 18.45 5.62 1.17
N PHE A 277 17.77 5.70 2.31
CA PHE A 277 16.34 5.43 2.43
C PHE A 277 15.62 6.68 2.92
N HIS A 278 14.62 7.10 2.16
CA HIS A 278 13.76 8.24 2.48
C HIS A 278 12.32 7.79 2.72
N ILE A 279 11.69 8.32 3.76
CA ILE A 279 10.27 8.14 4.00
C ILE A 279 9.67 9.47 4.49
N SER A 280 8.50 9.81 3.96
CA SER A 280 7.66 10.86 4.51
C SER A 280 6.47 10.19 5.19
N SER A 281 6.24 10.56 6.45
CA SER A 281 5.10 10.05 7.21
C SER A 281 3.81 10.73 6.75
N ASP A 282 2.72 9.97 6.71
CA ASP A 282 1.37 10.49 6.52
C ASP A 282 0.57 10.56 7.82
N GLU A 283 1.22 10.35 8.98
CA GLU A 283 0.63 10.48 10.31
C GLU A 283 -0.04 11.84 10.57
N TYR A 284 0.38 12.90 9.88
CA TYR A 284 -0.31 14.18 9.94
C TYR A 284 -1.81 14.00 9.65
N ASP A 285 -2.17 13.14 8.70
CA ASP A 285 -3.54 12.96 8.22
C ASP A 285 -4.51 12.43 9.30
N ILE A 286 -4.02 11.84 10.40
CA ILE A 286 -4.85 11.21 11.45
C ILE A 286 -5.83 12.22 12.08
N HIS A 287 -5.37 13.44 12.41
CA HIS A 287 -6.12 14.41 13.25
C HIS A 287 -6.43 15.77 12.57
N ILE A 288 -6.33 15.87 11.24
CA ILE A 288 -6.59 17.13 10.54
C ILE A 288 -8.09 17.34 10.28
N ASN A 289 -8.59 18.52 10.63
CA ASN A 289 -9.94 18.96 10.22
C ASN A 289 -9.96 19.58 8.81
N ASP A 290 -8.82 20.04 8.31
CA ASP A 290 -8.63 20.68 7.00
C ASP A 290 -8.54 19.71 5.80
N GLY A 291 -8.86 18.43 6.03
CA GLY A 291 -8.78 17.35 5.04
C GLY A 291 -7.41 16.68 4.95
N THR A 292 -7.38 15.48 4.34
CA THR A 292 -6.17 14.68 4.12
C THR A 292 -5.26 15.32 3.08
N GLN A 293 -3.95 15.32 3.32
CA GLN A 293 -2.95 15.74 2.33
C GLN A 293 -3.01 14.90 1.06
N ARG A 294 -3.36 13.62 1.20
CA ARG A 294 -3.55 12.70 0.07
C ARG A 294 -4.89 12.97 -0.62
N SER A 295 -4.91 13.97 -1.50
CA SER A 295 -6.11 14.44 -2.18
C SER A 295 -6.91 13.38 -2.94
N TYR A 296 -6.30 12.28 -3.40
CA TYR A 296 -7.06 11.20 -4.05
C TYR A 296 -8.00 10.46 -3.07
N ILE A 297 -7.74 10.51 -1.76
CA ILE A 297 -8.59 9.87 -0.74
C ILE A 297 -9.92 10.61 -0.64
N SER A 298 -9.92 11.93 -0.73
CA SER A 298 -11.16 12.72 -0.75
C SER A 298 -11.77 12.83 -2.16
N ASN A 299 -10.94 12.93 -3.21
CA ASN A 299 -11.42 13.20 -4.56
C ASN A 299 -11.79 11.97 -5.37
N GLU A 300 -11.22 10.81 -5.05
CA GLU A 300 -11.32 9.59 -5.85
C GLU A 300 -11.93 8.43 -5.07
N THR A 301 -12.70 8.72 -4.01
CA THR A 301 -13.45 7.71 -3.25
C THR A 301 -14.97 7.87 -3.35
N PHE A 302 -15.71 6.81 -3.02
CA PHE A 302 -17.17 6.79 -3.12
C PHE A 302 -17.88 7.34 -1.89
N THR A 303 -17.21 7.38 -0.74
CA THR A 303 -17.85 7.70 0.54
C THR A 303 -16.90 8.50 1.42
N ASP A 304 -17.46 9.46 2.16
CA ASP A 304 -16.74 10.24 3.17
C ASP A 304 -16.14 9.36 4.28
N ASN A 305 -16.69 8.15 4.47
CA ASN A 305 -16.16 7.18 5.44
C ASN A 305 -14.75 6.66 5.09
N GLU A 306 -14.30 6.79 3.85
CA GLU A 306 -12.98 6.30 3.43
C GLU A 306 -11.85 7.17 3.96
N ASP A 307 -12.13 8.46 4.19
CA ASP A 307 -11.23 9.34 4.91
C ASP A 307 -11.03 8.84 6.35
N LEU A 308 -12.13 8.57 7.07
CA LEU A 308 -12.07 8.02 8.43
C LEU A 308 -11.33 6.67 8.45
N CYS A 309 -11.69 5.75 7.54
CA CYS A 309 -10.99 4.47 7.43
C CYS A 309 -9.51 4.67 7.11
N TYR A 310 -9.12 5.64 6.29
CA TYR A 310 -7.72 5.92 6.02
C TYR A 310 -6.97 6.31 7.28
N ARG A 311 -7.50 7.30 8.00
CA ARG A 311 -6.92 7.83 9.24
C ARG A 311 -6.71 6.75 10.30
N GLU A 312 -7.74 5.95 10.56
CA GLU A 312 -7.68 4.84 11.52
C GLU A 312 -6.58 3.83 11.18
N THR A 313 -6.24 3.71 9.89
CA THR A 313 -5.32 2.66 9.45
C THR A 313 -3.88 3.09 9.45
N ILE A 314 -3.59 4.39 9.46
CA ILE A 314 -2.20 4.87 9.59
C ILE A 314 -1.58 4.37 10.90
N GLU A 315 -2.38 4.28 11.97
CA GLU A 315 -1.94 3.73 13.26
C GLU A 315 -2.02 2.20 13.35
N SER A 316 -2.69 1.54 12.39
CA SER A 316 -2.92 0.10 12.42
C SER A 316 -1.66 -0.69 12.04
N ASP A 317 -1.41 -1.77 12.76
CA ASP A 317 -0.34 -2.72 12.41
C ASP A 317 -0.57 -3.28 11.00
N GLY A 318 0.51 -3.32 10.21
CA GLY A 318 0.49 -3.76 8.82
C GLY A 318 0.03 -2.73 7.79
N TYR A 319 -0.14 -1.47 8.17
CA TYR A 319 -0.30 -0.36 7.21
C TYR A 319 0.95 -0.20 6.33
N LEU A 320 2.14 -0.25 6.92
CA LEU A 320 3.43 -0.16 6.21
C LEU A 320 3.98 -1.57 5.93
N PRO A 321 4.07 -2.01 4.65
CA PRO A 321 4.84 -3.20 4.31
C PRO A 321 6.29 -3.13 4.84
N HIS A 322 6.70 -4.16 5.58
CA HIS A 322 8.09 -4.41 5.95
C HIS A 322 8.91 -4.74 4.71
N LEU A 323 10.05 -4.05 4.59
CA LEU A 323 10.96 -4.18 3.47
C LEU A 323 11.95 -5.33 3.68
N PRO A 324 12.53 -5.88 2.61
CA PRO A 324 13.64 -6.81 2.73
C PRO A 324 14.86 -6.12 3.36
N ALA A 325 15.79 -6.92 3.86
CA ALA A 325 17.05 -6.41 4.40
C ALA A 325 17.81 -5.54 3.37
N MET A 326 18.33 -4.41 3.84
CA MET A 326 19.12 -3.46 3.04
C MET A 326 20.59 -3.50 3.50
N PRO A 327 21.39 -4.50 3.08
CA PRO A 327 22.75 -4.74 3.56
C PRO A 327 23.75 -3.59 3.35
N ASN A 328 23.46 -2.67 2.44
CA ASN A 328 24.31 -1.52 2.14
C ASN A 328 23.71 -0.19 2.63
N LEU A 329 22.63 -0.22 3.43
CA LEU A 329 21.96 0.97 3.93
C LEU A 329 22.89 1.76 4.85
N LYS A 330 23.08 3.04 4.53
CA LYS A 330 23.91 3.98 5.29
C LYS A 330 23.14 5.16 5.84
N SER A 331 22.11 5.63 5.14
CA SER A 331 21.37 6.82 5.54
C SER A 331 19.87 6.57 5.58
N ILE A 332 19.22 6.99 6.66
CA ILE A 332 17.77 7.00 6.81
C ILE A 332 17.34 8.44 7.05
N THR A 333 16.38 8.94 6.26
CA THR A 333 15.75 10.25 6.46
C THR A 333 14.24 10.08 6.54
N LEU A 334 13.67 10.42 7.70
CA LEU A 334 12.23 10.43 7.95
C LEU A 334 11.74 11.86 8.12
N ASN A 335 10.80 12.28 7.28
CA ASN A 335 10.19 13.61 7.33
C ASN A 335 8.75 13.53 7.86
N GLY A 336 8.33 14.57 8.58
CA GLY A 336 6.94 14.72 8.99
C GLY A 336 6.47 13.65 9.98
N TYR A 337 7.36 13.11 10.81
CA TYR A 337 7.00 12.12 11.82
C TYR A 337 6.21 12.77 12.96
N PHE A 338 5.07 12.20 13.32
CA PHE A 338 4.30 12.67 14.48
C PHE A 338 4.39 11.70 15.65
N GLY A 339 4.79 10.45 15.40
CA GLY A 339 4.94 9.44 16.42
C GLY A 339 3.63 8.94 16.98
N TYR A 340 2.61 8.86 16.13
CA TYR A 340 1.30 8.29 16.43
C TYR A 340 1.38 6.75 16.47
N GLY A 341 0.76 6.17 17.50
CA GLY A 341 0.76 4.73 17.70
C GLY A 341 2.16 4.09 17.66
N SER A 342 2.21 2.85 17.18
CA SER A 342 3.47 2.09 17.08
C SER A 342 3.87 1.76 15.64
N ASN A 343 3.06 2.10 14.64
CA ASN A 343 3.22 1.57 13.29
C ASN A 343 4.52 2.04 12.62
N TYR A 344 4.77 3.36 12.52
CA TYR A 344 6.01 3.90 11.98
C TYR A 344 7.24 3.53 12.81
N SER A 345 7.13 3.56 14.15
CA SER A 345 8.22 3.16 15.05
C SER A 345 8.58 1.68 14.90
N SER A 346 7.60 0.79 14.78
CA SER A 346 7.77 -0.64 14.51
C SER A 346 8.42 -0.86 13.14
N PHE A 347 7.98 -0.12 12.12
CA PHE A 347 8.56 -0.17 10.78
C PHE A 347 10.05 0.23 10.79
N LEU A 348 10.41 1.34 11.44
CA LEU A 348 11.80 1.78 11.59
C LEU A 348 12.63 0.78 12.41
N THR A 349 12.05 0.23 13.47
CA THR A 349 12.65 -0.84 14.27
C THR A 349 12.97 -2.06 13.41
N SER A 350 12.05 -2.45 12.52
CA SER A 350 12.23 -3.55 11.57
C SER A 350 13.38 -3.28 10.59
N ILE A 351 13.50 -2.05 10.07
CA ILE A 351 14.64 -1.64 9.24
C ILE A 351 15.96 -1.73 10.03
N CYS A 352 15.99 -1.20 11.25
CA CYS A 352 17.20 -1.19 12.08
C CYS A 352 17.68 -2.61 12.41
N LYS A 353 16.74 -3.52 12.70
CA LYS A 353 17.04 -4.94 13.03
C LYS A 353 17.44 -5.77 11.81
N SER A 354 16.86 -5.49 10.64
CA SER A 354 17.13 -6.24 9.41
C SER A 354 18.37 -5.73 8.67
N THR A 355 18.78 -4.49 8.90
CA THR A 355 20.04 -3.94 8.39
C THR A 355 21.21 -4.56 9.15
N PRO A 356 22.14 -5.26 8.47
CA PRO A 356 23.32 -5.82 9.10
C PRO A 356 24.15 -4.75 9.80
N SER A 357 24.58 -5.03 11.03
CA SER A 357 25.48 -4.21 11.82
C SER A 357 26.76 -5.00 12.14
N GLY A 358 27.88 -4.66 11.50
CA GLY A 358 29.14 -5.39 11.66
C GLY A 358 30.07 -5.26 10.46
N ASP A 359 31.36 -5.56 10.64
CA ASP A 359 32.37 -5.51 9.57
C ASP A 359 32.47 -4.16 8.82
N GLY A 360 32.19 -3.06 9.53
CA GLY A 360 32.13 -1.71 8.94
C GLY A 360 30.90 -1.46 8.07
N ARG A 361 29.89 -2.33 8.13
CA ARG A 361 28.57 -2.15 7.51
C ARG A 361 27.52 -1.87 8.57
N GLY A 362 26.58 -0.98 8.24
CA GLY A 362 25.52 -0.55 9.13
C GLY A 362 25.09 0.88 8.83
N ILE A 363 24.11 1.34 9.58
CA ILE A 363 23.58 2.70 9.44
C ILE A 363 24.65 3.69 9.91
N GLU A 364 24.95 4.66 9.06
CA GLU A 364 25.92 5.73 9.32
C GLU A 364 25.21 7.04 9.69
N GLN A 365 24.03 7.30 9.13
CA GLN A 365 23.29 8.55 9.30
C GLN A 365 21.82 8.26 9.54
N PHE A 366 21.26 8.87 10.57
CA PHE A 366 19.84 8.85 10.83
C PHE A 366 19.34 10.28 11.02
N LYS A 367 18.30 10.65 10.29
CA LYS A 367 17.67 11.96 10.38
C LYS A 367 16.16 11.80 10.52
N ILE A 368 15.59 12.50 11.49
CA ILE A 368 14.15 12.53 11.71
C ILE A 368 13.68 13.95 12.01
N ASP A 369 12.57 14.33 11.39
CA ASP A 369 11.82 15.54 11.70
C ASP A 369 10.53 15.17 12.43
N ILE A 370 10.48 15.49 13.72
CA ILE A 370 9.38 15.20 14.64
C ILE A 370 8.52 16.45 14.78
N ASN A 371 7.25 16.31 14.44
CA ASN A 371 6.24 17.35 14.47
C ASN A 371 5.13 16.99 15.46
N LYS A 372 4.43 18.01 15.95
CA LYS A 372 3.16 17.87 16.65
C LYS A 372 2.07 18.54 15.82
N ASP A 373 0.85 18.04 15.95
CA ASP A 373 -0.27 18.64 15.26
C ASP A 373 -0.73 19.95 15.94
N TRP A 374 -1.92 20.43 15.56
CA TRP A 374 -2.52 21.65 16.10
C TRP A 374 -3.10 21.51 17.50
N ASN A 375 -3.32 20.28 17.96
CA ASN A 375 -3.79 19.94 19.30
C ASN A 375 -2.68 19.44 20.21
N TYR A 376 -1.42 19.52 19.75
CA TYR A 376 -0.28 18.97 20.47
C TYR A 376 -0.35 17.44 20.62
N THR A 377 -1.11 16.76 19.75
CA THR A 377 -1.21 15.31 19.72
C THR A 377 -0.14 14.71 18.79
N PRO A 378 0.34 13.48 19.10
CA PRO A 378 0.06 12.69 20.31
C PRO A 378 0.71 13.32 21.56
N ASP A 379 0.28 12.97 22.78
CA ASP A 379 0.84 13.52 24.04
C ASP A 379 2.37 13.39 24.12
N PHE A 380 2.91 12.32 23.54
CA PHE A 380 4.34 12.11 23.33
C PHE A 380 4.58 11.37 22.02
N SER A 381 5.74 11.58 21.38
CA SER A 381 6.08 10.83 20.16
C SER A 381 6.68 9.48 20.52
N ASN A 382 6.26 8.41 19.84
CA ASN A 382 6.89 7.09 20.01
C ASN A 382 8.34 7.13 19.49
N LEU A 383 9.32 6.74 20.30
CA LEU A 383 10.75 6.74 19.96
C LEU A 383 11.42 5.36 20.10
N ASP A 384 10.63 4.28 20.14
CA ASP A 384 11.13 2.91 20.40
C ASP A 384 12.22 2.46 19.41
N PHE A 385 12.22 3.00 18.19
CA PHE A 385 13.24 2.72 17.17
C PHE A 385 14.65 3.22 17.55
N LEU A 386 14.81 4.14 18.51
CA LEU A 386 16.12 4.64 18.95
C LEU A 386 16.95 3.54 19.61
N GLU A 387 16.31 2.64 20.36
CA GLU A 387 17.01 1.53 21.02
C GLU A 387 17.71 0.61 20.00
N PRO A 388 17.02 -0.03 19.03
CA PRO A 388 17.68 -0.89 18.05
C PRO A 388 18.64 -0.10 17.16
N LEU A 389 18.34 1.15 16.81
CA LEU A 389 19.27 2.01 16.05
C LEU A 389 20.61 2.15 16.78
N ILE A 390 20.58 2.59 18.03
CA ILE A 390 21.80 2.86 18.80
C ILE A 390 22.49 1.55 19.21
N ARG A 391 21.75 0.55 19.71
CA ARG A 391 22.37 -0.71 20.19
C ARG A 391 23.02 -1.53 19.09
N LEU A 392 22.43 -1.55 17.88
CA LEU A 392 22.97 -2.33 16.77
C LEU A 392 24.01 -1.53 15.99
N HIS A 393 23.77 -0.23 15.72
CA HIS A 393 24.56 0.53 14.76
C HIS A 393 25.54 1.54 15.40
N SER A 394 25.74 1.56 16.72
CA SER A 394 26.66 2.52 17.38
C SER A 394 28.08 2.53 16.80
N ASN A 395 28.58 1.40 16.31
CA ASN A 395 29.91 1.27 15.72
C ASN A 395 30.03 1.89 14.31
N THR A 396 28.92 2.03 13.59
CA THR A 396 28.88 2.57 12.22
C THR A 396 28.28 3.95 12.15
N LEU A 397 27.47 4.33 13.14
CA LEU A 397 26.86 5.64 13.23
C LEU A 397 27.93 6.73 13.21
N LYS A 398 27.69 7.74 12.37
CA LYS A 398 28.43 8.99 12.26
C LYS A 398 27.59 10.15 12.80
N SER A 399 26.29 10.13 12.53
CA SER A 399 25.36 11.14 13.03
C SER A 399 23.94 10.64 13.25
N ILE A 400 23.31 11.12 14.33
CA ILE A 400 21.86 11.08 14.55
C ILE A 400 21.40 12.55 14.63
N GLU A 401 20.44 12.94 13.79
CA GLU A 401 19.83 14.27 13.78
C GLU A 401 18.34 14.14 14.09
N ILE A 402 17.91 14.70 15.22
CA ILE A 402 16.51 14.76 15.64
C ILE A 402 16.09 16.23 15.67
N LYS A 403 15.11 16.57 14.84
CA LYS A 403 14.43 17.86 14.91
C LYS A 403 13.13 17.70 15.67
N TYR A 404 12.99 18.43 16.78
CA TYR A 404 11.88 18.31 17.72
C TYR A 404 11.57 19.68 18.36
N GLU A 405 11.62 20.72 17.54
CA GLU A 405 11.47 22.11 18.00
C GLU A 405 10.00 22.53 18.05
N TYR A 406 9.20 22.11 17.07
CA TYR A 406 7.86 22.61 16.88
C TYR A 406 6.87 21.99 17.87
N ARG A 407 6.26 22.82 18.72
CA ARG A 407 5.15 22.45 19.62
C ARG A 407 5.43 21.28 20.58
N CYS A 408 6.69 21.05 20.91
CA CYS A 408 7.09 20.00 21.83
C CYS A 408 6.75 20.37 23.29
N HIS A 409 6.10 19.45 24.02
CA HIS A 409 5.73 19.61 25.43
C HIS A 409 6.74 19.00 26.41
N ASP A 410 6.45 19.11 27.70
CA ASP A 410 7.25 18.49 28.76
C ASP A 410 7.19 16.97 28.70
N ASP A 411 6.03 16.38 28.40
CA ASP A 411 5.87 14.92 28.31
C ASP A 411 6.73 14.30 27.20
N ASP A 412 6.84 14.98 26.06
CA ASP A 412 7.79 14.61 25.00
C ASP A 412 9.24 14.56 25.50
N MET A 413 9.64 15.54 26.30
CA MET A 413 10.99 15.62 26.85
C MET A 413 11.21 14.53 27.90
N VAL A 414 10.18 14.18 28.69
CA VAL A 414 10.22 13.05 29.63
C VAL A 414 10.48 11.74 28.88
N ILE A 415 9.71 11.47 27.82
CA ILE A 415 9.83 10.25 27.02
C ILE A 415 11.17 10.19 26.26
N LEU A 416 11.65 11.33 25.74
CA LEU A 416 12.98 11.40 25.13
C LEU A 416 14.09 11.09 26.15
N LEU A 417 14.02 11.67 27.35
CA LEU A 417 14.97 11.38 28.41
C LEU A 417 14.92 9.90 28.77
N GLU A 418 13.74 9.34 28.98
CA GLU A 418 13.52 7.93 29.29
C GLU A 418 14.12 7.00 28.22
N SER A 419 13.83 7.26 26.95
CA SER A 419 14.33 6.46 25.82
C SER A 419 15.86 6.44 25.73
N LEU A 420 16.52 7.51 26.18
CA LEU A 420 17.98 7.64 26.12
C LEU A 420 18.71 7.17 27.38
N LYS A 421 18.03 7.03 28.54
CA LYS A 421 18.65 6.70 29.84
C LYS A 421 19.63 5.53 29.76
N ASP A 422 19.18 4.43 29.18
CA ASP A 422 19.95 3.19 29.10
C ASP A 422 20.87 3.14 27.88
N LEU A 423 20.79 4.13 26.99
CA LEU A 423 21.60 4.22 25.78
C LEU A 423 22.85 5.08 25.99
N ILE A 424 22.87 5.97 26.99
CA ILE A 424 24.01 6.87 27.28
C ILE A 424 25.37 6.15 27.33
N PRO A 425 25.57 5.01 28.02
CA PRO A 425 26.87 4.35 28.04
C PRO A 425 27.37 3.99 26.63
N THR A 426 26.47 3.51 25.77
CA THR A 426 26.78 3.19 24.37
C THR A 426 27.08 4.47 23.57
N MET A 427 26.29 5.53 23.77
CA MET A 427 26.45 6.83 23.10
C MET A 427 27.73 7.58 23.53
N GLU A 428 28.20 7.37 24.76
CA GLU A 428 29.47 7.93 25.26
C GLU A 428 30.67 7.15 24.73
N GLN A 429 30.55 5.83 24.63
CA GLN A 429 31.59 4.95 24.08
C GLN A 429 31.86 5.24 22.59
N HIS A 430 30.80 5.50 21.82
CA HIS A 430 30.89 5.69 20.39
C HIS A 430 30.75 7.19 20.06
N SER A 431 31.83 7.81 19.60
CA SER A 431 31.96 9.27 19.46
C SER A 431 31.22 9.88 18.26
N TYR A 432 30.05 9.36 17.88
CA TYR A 432 29.23 9.94 16.81
C TYR A 432 28.60 11.28 17.23
N SER A 433 28.15 12.04 16.23
CA SER A 433 27.44 13.30 16.45
C SER A 433 25.97 13.02 16.79
N PHE A 434 25.49 13.51 17.93
CA PHE A 434 24.07 13.46 18.28
C PHE A 434 23.52 14.89 18.28
N ILE A 435 22.77 15.24 17.24
CA ILE A 435 22.28 16.58 16.99
C ILE A 435 20.80 16.61 17.36
N LEU A 436 20.48 17.28 18.47
CA LEU A 436 19.11 17.48 18.93
C LEU A 436 18.75 18.95 18.84
N TYR A 437 17.83 19.26 17.93
CA TYR A 437 17.15 20.53 17.82
C TYR A 437 15.86 20.43 18.65
N ALA A 438 15.86 21.02 19.85
CA ALA A 438 14.74 20.97 20.80
C ALA A 438 14.84 22.11 21.80
N ASN A 439 13.78 22.33 22.61
CA ASN A 439 13.78 23.32 23.68
C ASN A 439 14.56 22.80 24.91
N TYR A 440 15.81 23.24 25.09
CA TYR A 440 16.67 22.77 26.18
C TYR A 440 16.24 23.29 27.56
N ARG A 441 15.41 24.35 27.62
CA ARG A 441 14.80 24.81 28.88
C ARG A 441 13.75 23.82 29.36
N LYS A 442 12.86 23.34 28.47
CA LYS A 442 11.87 22.29 28.78
C LYS A 442 12.56 21.00 29.20
N LEU A 443 13.56 20.55 28.43
CA LEU A 443 14.37 19.38 28.78
C LEU A 443 15.02 19.48 30.18
N LYS A 444 15.50 20.67 30.56
CA LYS A 444 16.05 20.93 31.90
C LYS A 444 14.97 20.91 32.98
N ARG A 445 13.78 21.46 32.70
CA ARG A 445 12.64 21.53 33.62
C ARG A 445 12.15 20.14 34.03
N VAL A 446 12.03 19.23 33.06
CA VAL A 446 11.56 17.85 33.30
C VAL A 446 12.62 16.91 33.86
N CYS A 447 13.85 17.39 34.03
CA CYS A 447 14.98 16.60 34.52
C CYS A 447 14.91 16.44 36.05
N GLN A 448 14.24 15.39 36.53
CA GLN A 448 13.97 15.20 37.95
C GLN A 448 15.06 14.39 38.66
N GLU A 449 15.54 13.31 38.04
CA GLU A 449 16.43 12.34 38.69
C GLU A 449 17.90 12.44 38.28
N ALA A 450 18.78 11.78 39.05
CA ALA A 450 20.22 11.75 38.75
C ALA A 450 20.55 11.14 37.38
N LYS A 451 19.78 10.13 36.94
CA LYS A 451 19.94 9.52 35.61
C LYS A 451 19.52 10.49 34.49
N ASP A 452 18.40 11.19 34.67
CA ASP A 452 17.94 12.23 33.74
C ASP A 452 19.01 13.31 33.57
N ARG A 453 19.65 13.72 34.68
CA ARG A 453 20.72 14.73 34.66
C ARG A 453 21.91 14.29 33.83
N LYS A 454 22.23 12.99 33.82
CA LYS A 454 23.30 12.45 32.97
C LYS A 454 22.93 12.55 31.50
N VAL A 455 21.70 12.16 31.13
CA VAL A 455 21.19 12.29 29.74
C VAL A 455 21.18 13.75 29.30
N TYR A 456 20.60 14.64 30.11
CA TYR A 456 20.55 16.07 29.85
C TYR A 456 21.95 16.67 29.65
N GLN A 457 22.90 16.34 30.53
CA GLN A 457 24.27 16.84 30.42
C GLN A 457 24.97 16.34 29.15
N TYR A 458 24.74 15.08 28.77
CA TYR A 458 25.24 14.54 27.51
C TYR A 458 24.69 15.32 26.31
N LEU A 459 23.37 15.54 26.25
CA LEU A 459 22.71 16.29 25.18
C LEU A 459 23.21 17.75 25.12
N LEU A 460 23.38 18.40 26.27
CA LEU A 460 23.93 19.76 26.34
C LEU A 460 25.37 19.83 25.83
N ASN A 461 26.21 18.84 26.17
CA ASN A 461 27.57 18.76 25.66
C ASN A 461 27.58 18.56 24.13
N GLN A 462 26.67 17.75 23.60
CA GLN A 462 26.51 17.55 22.16
C GLN A 462 26.02 18.83 21.46
N LYS A 463 25.09 19.57 22.06
CA LYS A 463 24.64 20.89 21.57
C LYS A 463 25.82 21.83 21.35
N ILE A 464 26.68 21.94 22.36
CA ILE A 464 27.90 22.78 22.34
C ILE A 464 28.88 22.25 21.28
N LYS A 465 29.17 20.95 21.29
CA LYS A 465 30.13 20.31 20.37
C LYS A 465 29.75 20.52 18.90
N ASN A 466 28.46 20.48 18.58
CA ASN A 466 27.96 20.60 17.21
C ASN A 466 27.57 22.03 16.82
N ASN A 467 27.82 23.03 17.67
CA ASN A 467 27.46 24.44 17.45
C ASN A 467 25.97 24.64 17.10
N ILE A 468 25.08 23.89 17.76
CA ILE A 468 23.63 24.02 17.55
C ILE A 468 23.18 25.37 18.14
N PRO A 469 22.48 26.21 17.37
CA PRO A 469 22.04 27.52 17.85
C PRO A 469 21.12 27.41 19.08
N ASN A 470 21.13 28.46 19.91
CA ASN A 470 20.15 28.60 20.99
C ASN A 470 18.83 29.09 20.41
N GLU A 471 18.07 28.16 19.84
CA GLU A 471 16.69 28.38 19.40
C GLU A 471 15.71 28.03 20.54
N ASP A 472 16.00 28.50 21.75
CA ASP A 472 14.99 28.53 22.81
C ASP A 472 14.00 29.64 22.45
N VAL A 473 13.23 29.42 21.37
CA VAL A 473 12.11 30.27 21.01
C VAL A 473 11.15 30.17 22.17
N GLU A 474 10.98 31.28 22.90
CA GLU A 474 9.92 31.38 23.89
C GLU A 474 8.63 31.18 23.12
N ASP A 475 8.00 30.04 23.37
CA ASP A 475 6.74 29.67 22.74
C ASP A 475 5.73 30.69 23.27
N TYR A 476 5.52 31.78 22.52
CA TYR A 476 4.70 32.92 22.90
C TYR A 476 3.23 32.55 23.17
N ASN A 477 2.87 31.27 23.08
CA ASN A 477 1.54 30.74 23.36
C ASN A 477 1.44 30.00 24.70
N ASP A 478 2.50 29.94 25.52
CA ASP A 478 2.41 29.41 26.90
C ASP A 478 1.74 30.43 27.86
N TYR A 479 0.68 31.09 27.40
CA TYR A 479 -0.19 31.98 28.18
C TYR A 479 -1.26 31.21 28.96
N SER A 480 -1.14 29.88 29.08
CA SER A 480 -2.12 29.04 29.77
C SER A 480 -2.02 29.08 31.30
N ASP A 481 -1.03 29.80 31.85
CA ASP A 481 -0.79 29.87 33.29
C ASP A 481 -1.26 31.18 33.94
N TYR A 482 -2.22 31.88 33.33
CA TYR A 482 -3.05 32.84 34.07
C TYR A 482 -4.05 32.07 34.93
N SER A 483 -3.55 31.48 36.01
CA SER A 483 -4.37 31.24 37.19
C SER A 483 -4.71 32.62 37.78
N ASP A 484 -5.90 33.12 37.44
CA ASP A 484 -6.60 34.20 38.14
C ASP A 484 -6.97 33.73 39.57
N ASP A 485 -5.98 33.34 40.38
CA ASP A 485 -6.13 32.96 41.79
C ASP A 485 -5.68 34.10 42.74
N ASP A 486 -5.84 35.36 42.32
CA ASP A 486 -5.64 36.57 43.13
C ASP A 486 -6.97 37.35 43.34
N GLU A 487 -8.06 36.66 43.71
CA GLU A 487 -9.22 37.30 44.35
C GLU A 487 -9.73 36.44 45.51
N ASP A 488 -9.22 36.68 46.73
CA ASP A 488 -10.01 36.78 47.97
C ASP A 488 -9.09 37.00 49.20
N GLU A 489 -8.44 38.17 49.26
CA GLU A 489 -7.96 38.75 50.51
C GLU A 489 -8.91 39.90 50.91
N ALA A 490 -10.15 39.54 51.27
CA ALA A 490 -11.13 40.48 51.81
C ALA A 490 -11.11 40.47 53.34
N ASP A 491 -10.51 41.53 53.88
CA ASP A 491 -10.85 42.24 55.11
C ASP A 491 -11.71 41.54 56.17
N ASN A 492 -11.11 41.25 57.32
CA ASN A 492 -11.82 41.28 58.60
C ASN A 492 -10.99 41.97 59.69
N ILE A 493 -11.16 43.29 59.76
CA ILE A 493 -10.81 44.14 60.91
C ILE A 493 -12.12 44.75 61.46
N ASN A 494 -12.32 44.58 62.77
CA ASN A 494 -13.30 45.21 63.68
C ASN A 494 -14.73 44.64 63.76
N GLN A 495 -14.94 43.78 64.77
CA GLN A 495 -15.89 44.05 65.86
C GLN A 495 -15.50 43.34 67.17
#